data_AF-K3WRY0-F1
#
_entry.id   AF-K3WRY0-F1
#
_cell.length_a   1.000
_cell.length_b   1.000
_cell.length_c   1.000
_cell.angle_alpha   90.00
_cell.angle_beta   90.00
_cell.angle_gamma   90.00
#
_symmetry.space_group_name_H-M   'P 1'
#
loop_
_entity.id
_entity.type
_entity.pdbx_description
1 polymer ?
#
loop_
_entity_poly.entity_id
_entity_poly.type
_entity_poly.pdbx_seq_one_letter_code
_entity_poly.pdbx_strand_id
1 'polypeptide(L)'
;MGYNGQSVQTNNKKKVKLHKKKRAEVRNQRKVATITKGPRTVLRKPRPSKKKLQKDSKRRRIVIDAEKAKLLKSGLITQEDIDNMEADAKDNEDAEEDDETAEDMEN
;
A
#
# COMPACT_ATOMS: atom_id res chain seq x y z
N MET A 1 48.21 26.32 -6.16
CA MET A 1 47.06 25.49 -5.73
C MET A 1 47.50 24.67 -4.51
N GLY A 2 47.00 25.04 -3.34
CA GLY A 2 47.59 24.64 -2.05
C GLY A 2 47.47 23.15 -1.71
N TYR A 3 48.49 22.66 -1.01
CA TYR A 3 48.68 21.31 -0.45
C TYR A 3 47.44 20.75 0.30
N ASN A 4 46.54 21.61 0.76
CA ASN A 4 45.34 21.27 1.52
C ASN A 4 44.18 20.71 0.68
N GLY A 5 44.14 20.97 -0.64
CA GLY A 5 43.07 20.44 -1.50
C GLY A 5 43.18 18.92 -1.70
N GLN A 6 44.41 18.42 -1.87
CA GLN A 6 44.67 17.01 -2.14
C GLN A 6 44.46 16.13 -0.90
N SER A 7 44.84 16.62 0.28
CA SER A 7 44.61 15.91 1.54
C SER A 7 43.11 15.82 1.90
N VAL A 8 42.33 16.88 1.66
CA VAL A 8 40.87 16.85 1.84
C VAL A 8 40.21 15.88 0.86
N GLN A 9 40.61 15.87 -0.42
CA GLN A 9 40.07 14.94 -1.41
C GLN A 9 40.38 13.48 -1.08
N THR A 10 41.61 13.17 -0.66
CA THR A 10 42.00 11.80 -0.29
C THR A 10 41.29 11.32 0.97
N ASN A 11 41.12 12.18 1.98
CA ASN A 11 40.36 11.86 3.19
C ASN A 11 38.86 11.67 2.89
N ASN A 12 38.28 12.48 2.01
CA ASN A 12 36.90 12.30 1.55
C ASN A 12 36.73 10.97 0.82
N LYS A 13 37.66 10.58 -0.06
CA LYS A 13 37.66 9.27 -0.74
C LYS A 13 37.72 8.12 0.28
N LYS A 14 38.57 8.22 1.31
CA LYS A 14 38.66 7.22 2.40
C LYS A 14 37.34 7.12 3.16
N LYS A 15 36.72 8.24 3.51
CA LYS A 15 35.42 8.29 4.18
C LYS A 15 34.31 7.62 3.36
N VAL A 16 34.23 7.91 2.06
CA VAL A 16 33.26 7.27 1.16
C VAL A 16 33.49 5.76 1.07
N LYS A 17 34.74 5.31 0.94
CA LYS A 17 35.07 3.86 0.94
C LYS A 17 34.64 3.19 2.24
N LEU A 18 34.89 3.83 3.39
CA LEU A 18 34.46 3.32 4.69
C LEU A 18 32.93 3.20 4.78
N HIS A 19 32.18 4.22 4.36
CA HIS A 19 30.72 4.17 4.36
C HIS A 19 30.18 3.08 3.42
N LYS A 20 30.78 2.88 2.24
CA LYS A 20 30.41 1.78 1.34
C LYS A 20 30.61 0.42 2.01
N LYS A 21 31.75 0.22 2.69
CA LYS A 21 32.02 -1.01 3.46
C LYS A 21 30.99 -1.23 4.58
N LYS A 22 30.73 -0.22 5.40
CA LYS A 22 29.72 -0.28 6.47
C LYS A 22 28.31 -0.58 5.95
N ARG A 23 27.91 0.02 4.82
CA ARG A 23 26.62 -0.26 4.17
C ARG A 23 26.55 -1.71 3.67
N ALA A 24 27.62 -2.25 3.10
CA ALA A 24 27.68 -3.63 2.65
C ALA A 24 27.58 -4.61 3.84
N GLU A 25 28.28 -4.34 4.94
CA GLU A 25 28.20 -5.13 6.17
C GLU A 25 26.77 -5.18 6.73
N VAL A 26 26.10 -4.03 6.86
CA VAL A 26 24.70 -3.97 7.31
C VAL A 26 23.77 -4.75 6.37
N ARG A 27 23.97 -4.68 5.05
CA ARG A 27 23.19 -5.50 4.11
C ARG A 27 23.45 -6.99 4.30
N ASN A 28 24.70 -7.40 4.51
CA ASN A 28 25.04 -8.81 4.74
C ASN A 28 24.45 -9.33 6.05
N GLN A 29 24.54 -8.54 7.14
CA GLN A 29 23.89 -8.86 8.41
C GLN A 29 22.37 -9.00 8.25
N ARG A 30 21.73 -8.10 7.49
CA ARG A 30 20.28 -8.21 7.16
C ARG A 30 19.97 -9.49 6.38
N LYS A 31 20.77 -9.84 5.37
CA LYS A 31 20.59 -11.08 4.60
C LYS A 31 20.68 -12.32 5.49
N VAL A 32 21.72 -12.40 6.33
CA VAL A 32 21.90 -13.51 7.28
C VAL A 32 20.73 -13.57 8.27
N ALA A 33 20.27 -12.43 8.77
CA ALA A 33 19.10 -12.38 9.66
C ALA A 33 17.83 -12.90 8.98
N THR A 34 17.59 -12.54 7.71
CA THR A 34 16.45 -13.04 6.94
C THR A 34 16.53 -14.54 6.71
N ILE A 35 17.71 -15.09 6.40
CA ILE A 35 17.90 -16.54 6.20
C ILE A 35 17.67 -17.30 7.51
N THR A 36 18.21 -16.81 8.62
CA THR A 36 18.17 -17.50 9.91
C THR A 36 16.84 -17.39 10.65
N LYS A 37 16.17 -16.24 10.56
CA LYS A 37 14.94 -15.93 11.32
C LYS A 37 13.69 -15.78 10.45
N GLY A 38 13.84 -15.91 9.13
CA GLY A 38 12.79 -15.60 8.16
C GLY A 38 12.66 -14.09 7.87
N PRO A 39 11.80 -13.72 6.90
CA PRO A 39 11.52 -12.32 6.60
C PRO A 39 10.96 -11.62 7.84
N ARG A 40 11.56 -10.48 8.18
CA ARG A 40 11.16 -9.70 9.35
C ARG A 40 9.78 -9.10 9.10
N THR A 41 8.72 -9.75 9.59
CA THR A 41 7.38 -9.19 9.58
C THR A 41 7.41 -7.95 10.47
N VAL A 42 7.20 -6.77 9.88
CA VAL A 42 6.92 -5.56 10.66
C VAL A 42 5.74 -5.89 11.59
N LEU A 43 5.74 -5.42 12.84
CA LEU A 43 4.62 -5.52 13.78
C LEU A 43 3.41 -4.76 13.23
N ARG A 44 2.81 -5.26 12.15
CA ARG A 44 1.56 -4.80 11.59
C ARG A 44 0.49 -5.75 12.07
N LYS A 45 -0.71 -5.22 12.30
CA LYS A 45 -1.88 -6.06 12.49
C LYS A 45 -1.97 -7.00 11.27
N PRO A 46 -2.20 -8.30 11.47
CA PRO A 46 -2.33 -9.22 10.35
C PRO A 46 -3.45 -8.74 9.44
N ARG A 47 -3.27 -8.88 8.12
CA ARG A 47 -4.34 -8.59 7.16
C ARG A 47 -5.55 -9.46 7.54
N PRO A 48 -6.78 -8.90 7.52
CA PRO A 48 -7.97 -9.68 7.83
C PRO A 48 -8.10 -10.84 6.85
N SER A 49 -8.59 -11.99 7.32
CA SER A 49 -8.79 -13.16 6.47
C SER A 49 -9.89 -12.92 5.43
N LYS A 50 -9.85 -13.66 4.31
CA LYS A 50 -10.89 -13.60 3.26
C LYS A 50 -12.30 -13.81 3.84
N LYS A 51 -12.45 -14.73 4.80
CA LYS A 51 -13.73 -14.97 5.51
C LYS A 51 -14.18 -13.76 6.34
N LYS A 52 -13.25 -13.03 6.97
CA LYS A 52 -13.57 -11.81 7.71
C LYS A 52 -14.01 -10.70 6.77
N LEU A 53 -13.29 -10.50 5.67
CA LEU A 53 -13.64 -9.52 4.63
C LEU A 53 -15.05 -9.78 4.06
N GLN A 54 -15.37 -11.04 3.76
CA GLN A 54 -16.70 -11.43 3.28
C GLN A 54 -17.81 -11.14 4.30
N LYS A 55 -17.57 -11.46 5.59
CA LYS A 55 -18.53 -11.15 6.66
C LYS A 55 -18.72 -9.65 6.85
N ASP A 56 -17.63 -8.88 6.82
CA ASP A 56 -17.68 -7.43 6.97
C ASP A 56 -18.36 -6.76 5.75
N SER A 57 -18.13 -7.25 4.53
CA SER A 57 -18.86 -6.82 3.33
C SER A 57 -20.36 -7.09 3.44
N LYS A 58 -20.77 -8.27 3.90
CA LYS A 58 -22.19 -8.59 4.13
C LYS A 58 -22.81 -7.69 5.20
N ARG A 59 -22.11 -7.46 6.31
CA ARG A 59 -22.57 -6.55 7.37
C ARG A 59 -22.69 -5.12 6.88
N ARG A 60 -21.73 -4.64 6.09
CA ARG A 60 -21.78 -3.31 5.48
C ARG A 60 -23.01 -3.12 4.60
N ARG A 61 -23.30 -4.10 3.72
CA ARG A 61 -24.52 -4.07 2.88
C ARG A 61 -25.79 -3.90 3.72
N ILE A 62 -25.95 -4.72 4.76
CA ILE A 62 -27.12 -4.66 5.65
C ILE A 62 -27.25 -3.28 6.32
N VAL A 63 -26.13 -2.69 6.74
CA VAL A 63 -26.13 -1.36 7.37
C VAL A 63 -26.53 -0.29 6.36
N ILE A 64 -25.98 -0.33 5.14
CA ILE A 64 -26.29 0.60 4.06
C ILE A 64 -27.78 0.51 3.71
N ASP A 65 -28.33 -0.69 3.53
CA ASP A 65 -29.74 -0.88 3.20
C ASP A 65 -30.65 -0.33 4.30
N ALA A 66 -30.28 -0.55 5.57
CA ALA A 66 -31.00 -0.01 6.71
C ALA A 66 -30.92 1.52 6.80
N GLU A 67 -29.79 2.12 6.40
CA GLU A 67 -29.60 3.58 6.34
C GLU A 67 -30.41 4.19 5.19
N LYS A 68 -30.37 3.60 3.98
CA LYS A 68 -31.22 3.99 2.85
C LYS A 68 -32.71 3.99 3.23
N ALA A 69 -33.17 2.92 3.88
CA ALA A 69 -34.56 2.82 4.34
C ALA A 69 -34.95 3.90 5.38
N LYS A 70 -34.03 4.27 6.28
CA LYS A 70 -34.25 5.37 7.24
C LYS A 70 -34.34 6.72 6.52
N LEU A 71 -33.47 6.96 5.54
CA LEU A 71 -33.44 8.21 4.78
C LEU A 71 -34.71 8.40 3.94
N LEU A 72 -35.14 7.34 3.25
CA LEU A 72 -36.45 7.30 2.56
C LEU A 72 -37.61 7.58 3.51
N LYS A 73 -37.63 6.93 4.69
CA LYS A 73 -38.68 7.14 5.69
C LYS A 73 -38.69 8.58 6.24
N SER A 74 -37.53 9.21 6.36
CA SER A 74 -37.42 10.61 6.79
C SER A 74 -37.77 11.62 5.69
N GLY A 75 -37.98 11.17 4.45
CA GLY A 75 -38.26 12.04 3.30
C GLY A 75 -37.08 12.93 2.88
N LEU A 76 -35.87 12.65 3.41
CA LEU A 76 -34.66 13.40 3.09
C LEU A 76 -34.13 13.09 1.68
N ILE A 77 -34.47 11.91 1.17
CA ILE A 77 -34.02 11.36 -0.12
C ILE A 77 -35.24 10.71 -0.77
N THR A 78 -35.37 10.86 -2.08
CA THR A 78 -36.41 10.19 -2.88
C THR A 78 -35.90 8.88 -3.47
N GLN A 79 -36.80 8.05 -3.98
CA GLN A 79 -36.38 6.81 -4.66
C GLN A 79 -35.53 7.11 -5.91
N GLU A 80 -35.86 8.18 -6.63
CA GLU A 80 -35.13 8.64 -7.82
C GLU A 80 -33.68 9.03 -7.49
N ASP A 81 -33.45 9.67 -6.34
CA ASP A 81 -32.11 10.02 -5.88
C ASP A 81 -31.26 8.78 -5.58
N ILE A 82 -31.87 7.71 -5.04
CA ILE A 82 -31.16 6.45 -4.77
C ILE A 82 -30.78 5.77 -6.08
N ASP A 83 -31.71 5.73 -7.04
CA ASP A 83 -31.49 5.08 -8.33
C ASP A 83 -30.39 5.81 -9.13
N ASN A 84 -30.35 7.14 -9.08
CA ASN A 84 -29.26 7.95 -9.68
C ASN A 84 -27.91 7.67 -9.01
N MET A 85 -27.86 7.62 -7.67
CA MET A 85 -26.63 7.30 -6.94
C MET A 85 -26.12 5.87 -7.20
N GLU A 86 -27.03 4.91 -7.42
CA GLU A 86 -26.65 3.53 -7.78
C GLU A 86 -26.15 3.42 -9.23
N ALA A 87 -26.73 4.18 -10.15
CA ALA A 87 -26.24 4.29 -11.53
C ALA A 87 -24.84 4.91 -11.58
N ASP A 88 -24.63 6.04 -10.89
CA ASP A 88 -23.34 6.73 -10.81
C ASP A 88 -22.24 5.87 -10.15
N ALA A 89 -22.62 5.03 -9.18
CA ALA A 89 -21.68 4.11 -8.54
C ALA A 89 -21.27 2.96 -9.48
N LYS A 90 -22.18 2.48 -10.33
CA LYS A 90 -21.92 1.40 -11.27
C LYS A 90 -21.05 1.86 -12.45
N ASP A 91 -21.31 3.05 -12.97
CA ASP A 91 -20.52 3.63 -14.07
C ASP A 91 -19.08 3.97 -13.65
N ASN A 92 -18.81 4.17 -12.35
CA ASN A 92 -17.47 4.36 -11.81
C ASN A 92 -16.73 3.05 -11.51
N GLU A 93 -17.41 1.93 -11.25
CA GLU A 93 -16.76 0.63 -11.01
C GLU A 93 -16.26 -0.01 -12.32
N ASP A 94 -16.95 0.20 -13.44
CA ASP A 94 -16.58 -0.33 -14.76
C ASP A 94 -15.40 0.45 -15.42
N ALA A 95 -14.98 1.59 -14.86
CA ALA A 95 -13.89 2.42 -15.40
C ALA A 95 -12.49 2.07 -14.84
N GLU A 96 -12.40 1.25 -13.78
CA GLU A 96 -11.12 0.92 -13.13
C GLU A 96 -10.62 -0.52 -13.39
N GLU A 97 -11.35 -1.36 -14.15
CA GLU A 97 -10.93 -2.76 -14.41
C GLU A 97 -10.03 -2.95 -15.66
N ASP A 98 -9.85 -1.94 -16.52
CA ASP A 98 -9.18 -2.12 -17.81
C ASP A 98 -7.66 -1.82 -17.85
N ASP A 99 -7.02 -1.35 -16.76
CA ASP A 99 -5.63 -0.85 -16.83
C ASP A 99 -4.56 -1.69 -16.09
N GLU A 100 -4.90 -2.83 -15.46
CA GLU A 100 -3.94 -3.62 -14.65
C GLU A 100 -3.50 -4.98 -15.24
N THR A 101 -3.92 -5.38 -16.46
CA THR A 101 -3.59 -6.72 -17.00
C THR A 101 -2.53 -6.76 -18.11
N ALA A 102 -1.97 -5.63 -18.56
CA ALA A 102 -1.09 -5.59 -19.74
C ALA A 102 0.42 -5.66 -19.48
N GLU A 103 0.92 -5.51 -18.25
CA GLU A 103 2.38 -5.31 -18.03
C GLU A 103 3.19 -6.52 -17.50
N ASP A 104 2.58 -7.68 -17.19
CA ASP A 104 3.29 -8.77 -16.47
C ASP A 104 3.66 -10.00 -17.34
N MET A 105 3.86 -9.81 -18.64
CA MET A 105 4.28 -10.87 -19.59
C MET A 105 5.61 -10.56 -20.31
N GLU A 106 6.59 -9.99 -19.60
CA GLU A 106 7.98 -10.00 -20.10
C GLU A 106 9.00 -10.12 -18.96
N ASN A 107 9.44 -11.37 -18.70
CA ASN A 107 10.80 -11.75 -18.30
C ASN A 107 10.96 -13.28 -18.24
#